data_AF-A0A8X6QCN1-F1
#
_entry.id   AF-A0A8X6QCN1-F1
#
_cell.length_a   1.000
_cell.length_b   1.000
_cell.length_c   1.000
_cell.angle_alpha   90.00
_cell.angle_beta   90.00
_cell.angle_gamma   90.00
#
_symmetry.space_group_name_H-M   'P 1'
#
loop_
_entity.id
_entity.type
_entity.pdbx_description
1 polymer ?
#
loop_
_entity_poly.entity_id
_entity_poly.type
_entity_poly.pdbx_seq_one_letter_code
_entity_poly.pdbx_strand_id
1 'polypeptide(L)'
;MPEFSYLALQCIKMIYIEKPSDLLLYLCEFHTKESFPASIMIDDIQYYVSHLSQEQSKEAAMVKLFAMLEDTVAFISEKKGEACHRMVSLLKGFCPKNFIKRYFRELWYASCSEKENEYFLTDDNVPAFRAVVQLTPEDEKIMLLGKIQRLNSENESEVQ
;
A
#
# COMPACT_ATOMS: atom_id res chain seq x y z
N MET A 1 9.96 -19.47 17.97
CA MET A 1 9.47 -18.55 16.91
C MET A 1 8.04 -18.94 16.61
N PRO A 2 7.08 -18.01 16.47
CA PRO A 2 5.75 -18.39 16.03
C PRO A 2 5.86 -18.87 14.58
N GLU A 3 5.44 -20.10 14.30
CA GLU A 3 5.28 -20.59 12.94
C GLU A 3 4.25 -19.69 12.24
N PHE A 4 4.67 -18.95 11.21
CA PHE A 4 3.71 -18.32 10.31
C PHE A 4 2.88 -19.45 9.71
N SER A 5 1.63 -19.59 10.18
CA SER A 5 0.78 -20.67 9.70
C SER A 5 0.62 -20.51 8.20
N TYR A 6 0.86 -21.58 7.43
CA TYR A 6 0.62 -21.71 5.99
C TYR A 6 -0.69 -21.06 5.50
N LEU A 7 -1.69 -20.98 6.39
CA LEU A 7 -2.97 -20.30 6.21
C LEU A 7 -2.86 -18.80 5.86
N ALA A 8 -1.86 -18.08 6.39
CA ALA A 8 -1.75 -16.62 6.17
C ALA A 8 -1.39 -16.28 4.72
N LEU A 9 -0.52 -17.08 4.09
CA LEU A 9 -0.13 -16.89 2.68
C LEU A 9 -1.29 -17.25 1.73
N GLN A 10 -2.18 -18.16 2.13
CA GLN A 10 -3.37 -18.50 1.34
C GLN A 10 -4.39 -17.36 1.25
N CYS A 11 -4.34 -16.40 2.18
CA CYS A 11 -5.18 -15.22 2.16
C CYS A 11 -4.66 -14.11 1.22
N ILE A 12 -3.46 -14.28 0.65
CA ILE A 12 -2.82 -13.27 -0.22
C ILE A 12 -3.04 -13.67 -1.68
N LYS A 13 -3.72 -12.80 -2.43
CA LYS A 13 -3.84 -12.93 -3.89
C LYS A 13 -2.80 -12.04 -4.56
N MET A 14 -1.71 -12.64 -5.04
CA MET A 14 -0.71 -11.94 -5.85
C MET A 14 -1.12 -11.91 -7.31
N ILE A 15 -1.01 -10.75 -7.94
CA ILE A 15 -1.31 -10.54 -9.36
C ILE A 15 -0.23 -9.63 -9.93
N TYR A 16 0.37 -10.06 -11.03
CA TYR A 16 1.37 -9.29 -11.75
C TYR A 16 0.69 -8.61 -12.93
N ILE A 17 0.77 -7.27 -12.96
CA ILE A 17 0.10 -6.44 -13.95
C ILE A 17 1.18 -5.63 -14.68
N GLU A 18 1.42 -5.97 -15.93
CA GLU A 18 2.44 -5.29 -16.74
C GLU A 18 1.89 -4.02 -17.40
N LYS A 19 0.61 -3.98 -17.76
CA LYS A 19 0.03 -2.82 -18.46
C LYS A 19 -0.80 -1.96 -17.51
N PRO A 20 -0.64 -0.61 -17.52
CA PRO A 20 -1.47 0.27 -16.71
C PRO A 20 -2.97 0.17 -16.98
N SER A 21 -3.37 -0.15 -18.21
CA SER A 21 -4.78 -0.42 -18.55
C SER A 21 -5.36 -1.58 -17.74
N ASP A 22 -4.54 -2.60 -17.50
CA ASP A 22 -4.98 -3.84 -16.87
C ASP A 22 -5.13 -3.64 -15.35
N LEU A 23 -4.36 -2.71 -14.77
CA LEU A 23 -4.55 -2.28 -13.39
C LEU A 23 -5.93 -1.62 -13.21
N LEU A 24 -6.32 -0.75 -14.14
CA LEU A 24 -7.64 -0.13 -14.11
C LEU A 24 -8.75 -1.16 -14.25
N LEU A 25 -8.63 -2.09 -15.22
CA LEU A 25 -9.60 -3.17 -15.40
C LEU A 25 -9.73 -4.01 -14.12
N TYR A 26 -8.59 -4.38 -13.51
CA TYR A 26 -8.58 -5.15 -12.28
C TYR A 26 -9.29 -4.44 -11.11
N LEU A 27 -9.06 -3.14 -10.93
CA LEU A 27 -9.74 -2.35 -9.91
C LEU A 27 -11.25 -2.26 -10.19
N CYS A 28 -11.65 -2.06 -11.44
CA CYS A 28 -13.06 -2.01 -11.84
C CYS A 28 -13.80 -3.35 -11.61
N GLU A 29 -13.14 -4.49 -11.79
CA GLU A 29 -13.75 -5.83 -11.61
C GLU A 29 -14.31 -6.08 -10.21
N PHE A 30 -13.89 -5.34 -9.19
CA PHE A 30 -14.47 -5.50 -7.85
C PHE A 30 -15.97 -5.18 -7.82
N HIS A 31 -16.46 -4.35 -8.74
CA HIS A 31 -17.89 -4.05 -8.86
C HIS A 31 -18.76 -5.27 -9.21
N THR A 32 -18.16 -6.33 -9.75
CA THR A 32 -18.85 -7.56 -10.17
C THR A 32 -18.50 -8.77 -9.32
N LYS A 33 -17.69 -8.62 -8.26
CA LYS A 33 -17.25 -9.73 -7.40
C LYS A 33 -18.13 -9.86 -6.16
N GLU A 34 -18.31 -11.08 -5.70
CA GLU A 34 -19.03 -11.40 -4.45
C GLU A 34 -18.11 -11.40 -3.22
N SER A 35 -16.80 -11.53 -3.44
CA SER A 35 -15.79 -11.57 -2.38
C SER A 35 -14.84 -10.38 -2.50
N PHE A 36 -14.56 -9.77 -1.35
CA PHE A 36 -13.85 -8.52 -1.24
C PHE A 36 -12.60 -8.64 -0.37
N PRO A 37 -11.47 -8.04 -0.79
CA PRO A 37 -10.25 -8.07 0.00
C PRO A 37 -10.36 -7.13 1.20
N ALA A 38 -9.64 -7.47 2.28
CA ALA A 38 -9.45 -6.54 3.40
C ALA A 38 -8.48 -5.39 3.05
N SER A 39 -7.57 -5.61 2.10
CA SER A 39 -6.57 -4.63 1.67
C SER A 39 -6.24 -4.78 0.19
N ILE A 40 -6.02 -3.66 -0.49
CA ILE A 40 -5.41 -3.58 -1.81
C ILE A 40 -4.03 -2.94 -1.67
N MET A 41 -3.00 -3.67 -2.12
CA MET A 41 -1.62 -3.21 -2.12
C MET A 41 -1.12 -3.10 -3.56
N ILE A 42 -0.64 -1.92 -3.96
CA ILE A 42 -0.03 -1.70 -5.28
C ILE A 42 1.46 -1.49 -5.08
N ASP A 43 2.24 -2.42 -5.62
CA ASP A 43 3.69 -2.29 -5.65
C ASP A 43 4.16 -1.47 -6.85
N ASP A 44 5.27 -0.74 -6.69
CA ASP A 44 5.93 0.07 -7.71
C ASP A 44 4.98 1.05 -8.43
N ILE A 45 4.27 1.90 -7.68
CA ILE A 45 3.23 2.75 -8.30
C ILE A 45 3.79 3.75 -9.33
N GLN A 46 5.06 4.16 -9.18
CA GLN A 46 5.78 4.99 -10.14
C GLN A 46 5.88 4.36 -11.53
N TYR A 47 5.93 3.03 -11.63
CA TYR A 47 5.88 2.35 -12.92
C TYR A 47 4.64 2.77 -13.68
N TYR A 48 3.45 2.65 -13.08
CA TYR A 48 2.18 3.02 -13.71
C TYR A 48 2.08 4.51 -13.99
N VAL A 49 2.57 5.36 -13.08
CA VAL A 49 2.61 6.82 -13.28
C VAL A 49 3.46 7.18 -14.50
N SER A 50 4.63 6.57 -14.66
CA SER A 50 5.55 6.87 -15.75
C SER A 50 4.93 6.58 -17.13
N HIS A 51 4.12 5.53 -17.24
CA HIS A 51 3.40 5.17 -18.46
C HIS A 51 2.22 6.11 -18.73
N LEU A 52 1.50 6.55 -17.69
CA LEU A 52 0.41 7.54 -17.83
C LEU A 52 0.91 8.96 -18.09
N SER A 53 2.16 9.27 -17.73
CA SER A 53 2.75 10.60 -17.88
C SER A 53 3.16 10.98 -19.30
N GLN A 54 2.98 10.08 -20.29
CA GLN A 54 3.15 10.43 -21.71
C GLN A 54 2.11 11.45 -22.19
N GLU A 55 0.96 11.54 -21.50
CA GLU A 55 -0.17 12.40 -21.87
C GLU A 55 -0.41 13.56 -20.87
N GLN A 56 0.27 13.58 -19.72
CA GLN A 56 0.02 14.52 -18.62
C GLN A 56 1.20 14.64 -17.63
N SER A 57 1.15 15.61 -16.71
CA SER A 57 2.15 15.73 -15.63
C SER A 57 2.17 14.52 -14.71
N LYS A 58 3.32 14.25 -14.07
CA LYS A 58 3.49 13.13 -13.13
C LYS A 58 2.50 13.22 -11.97
N GLU A 59 2.28 14.43 -11.45
CA GLU A 59 1.33 14.72 -10.39
C GLU A 59 -0.09 14.38 -10.83
N ALA A 60 -0.51 14.79 -12.03
CA ALA A 60 -1.86 14.47 -12.54
C ALA A 60 -2.06 12.95 -12.71
N ALA A 61 -1.04 12.25 -13.20
CA ALA A 61 -1.05 10.79 -13.30
C ALA A 61 -1.16 10.11 -11.92
N MET A 62 -0.45 10.61 -10.91
CA MET A 62 -0.60 10.12 -9.54
C MET A 62 -1.98 10.42 -8.96
N VAL A 63 -2.52 11.64 -9.13
CA VAL A 63 -3.88 11.98 -8.65
C VAL A 63 -4.89 11.02 -9.24
N LYS A 64 -4.81 10.75 -10.55
CA LYS A 64 -5.71 9.82 -11.23
C LYS A 64 -5.63 8.41 -10.63
N LEU A 65 -4.43 7.87 -10.44
CA LEU A 65 -4.23 6.55 -9.84
C LEU A 65 -4.73 6.48 -8.39
N PHE A 66 -4.43 7.48 -7.58
CA PHE A 66 -4.87 7.53 -6.18
C PHE A 66 -6.39 7.67 -6.07
N ALA A 67 -7.01 8.49 -6.92
CA ALA A 67 -8.47 8.63 -6.96
C ALA A 67 -9.16 7.33 -7.37
N MET A 68 -8.64 6.61 -8.37
CA MET A 68 -9.19 5.30 -8.77
C MET A 68 -9.05 4.26 -7.66
N LEU A 69 -7.91 4.24 -6.96
CA LEU A 69 -7.72 3.37 -5.81
C LEU A 69 -8.67 3.73 -4.66
N GLU A 70 -8.85 5.02 -4.38
CA GLU A 70 -9.79 5.52 -3.37
C GLU A 70 -11.22 5.07 -3.64
N ASP A 71 -11.69 5.28 -4.87
CA ASP A 71 -13.03 4.89 -5.31
C ASP A 71 -13.24 3.38 -5.16
N THR A 72 -12.24 2.59 -5.56
CA THR A 72 -12.29 1.13 -5.43
C THR A 72 -12.38 0.69 -3.97
N VAL A 73 -11.53 1.22 -3.08
CA VAL A 73 -11.57 0.81 -1.66
C VAL A 73 -12.80 1.37 -0.95
N ALA A 74 -13.32 2.53 -1.35
CA ALA A 74 -14.57 3.07 -0.84
C ALA A 74 -15.76 2.17 -1.21
N PHE A 75 -15.87 1.77 -2.48
CA PHE A 75 -16.87 0.82 -2.95
C PHE A 75 -16.81 -0.50 -2.17
N ILE A 76 -15.60 -1.07 -2.03
CA ILE A 76 -15.40 -2.31 -1.29
C ILE A 76 -15.83 -2.14 0.18
N SER A 77 -15.45 -1.02 0.81
CA SER A 77 -15.77 -0.75 2.21
C SER A 77 -17.27 -0.68 2.44
N GLU A 78 -17.98 0.00 1.53
CA GLU A 78 -19.44 0.11 1.57
C GLU A 78 -20.11 -1.26 1.39
N LYS A 79 -19.66 -2.06 0.40
CA LYS A 79 -20.24 -3.38 0.12
C LYS A 79 -19.99 -4.40 1.22
N LYS A 80 -18.81 -4.37 1.82
CA LYS A 80 -18.41 -5.30 2.88
C LYS A 80 -19.00 -4.91 4.24
N GLY A 81 -19.30 -3.62 4.46
CA GLY A 81 -19.67 -3.08 5.77
C GLY A 81 -18.47 -2.95 6.73
N GLU A 82 -17.26 -3.13 6.22
CA GLU A 82 -15.99 -3.01 6.94
C GLU A 82 -14.98 -2.33 6.04
N ALA A 83 -14.06 -1.55 6.61
CA ALA A 83 -13.13 -0.78 5.81
C ALA A 83 -12.12 -1.66 5.05
N CYS A 84 -11.82 -1.24 3.82
CA CYS A 84 -10.81 -1.81 2.95
C CYS A 84 -9.58 -0.90 2.95
N HIS A 85 -8.42 -1.47 3.28
CA HIS A 85 -7.18 -0.71 3.32
C HIS A 85 -6.61 -0.51 1.92
N ARG A 86 -5.99 0.66 1.69
CA ARG A 86 -5.13 0.89 0.53
C ARG A 86 -3.69 1.04 0.98
N MET A 87 -2.78 0.40 0.24
CA MET A 87 -1.35 0.59 0.40
C MET A 87 -0.68 0.72 -0.95
N VAL A 88 0.29 1.61 -1.06
CA VAL A 88 1.11 1.71 -2.28
C VAL A 88 2.58 1.82 -1.92
N SER A 89 3.46 1.22 -2.72
CA SER A 89 4.90 1.46 -2.61
C SER A 89 5.33 2.48 -3.67
N LEU A 90 6.29 3.36 -3.31
CA LEU A 90 6.93 4.24 -4.28
C LEU A 90 8.41 4.52 -4.02
N LEU A 91 9.17 4.89 -5.06
CA LEU A 91 10.55 5.34 -4.90
C LEU A 91 10.66 6.66 -4.11
N LYS A 92 11.66 6.74 -3.23
CA LYS A 92 11.98 7.96 -2.49
C LYS A 92 12.26 9.13 -3.44
N GLY A 93 11.58 10.24 -3.21
CA GLY A 93 11.76 11.46 -3.99
C GLY A 93 11.05 11.47 -5.34
N PHE A 94 10.29 10.43 -5.70
CA PHE A 94 9.49 10.41 -6.93
C PHE A 94 8.46 11.55 -6.99
N CYS A 95 7.90 11.92 -5.83
CA CYS A 95 7.04 13.10 -5.67
C CYS A 95 7.30 13.83 -4.35
N PRO A 96 6.94 15.13 -4.25
CA PRO A 96 7.08 15.88 -3.02
C PRO A 96 6.30 15.24 -1.87
N LYS A 97 6.91 15.10 -0.69
CA LYS A 97 6.27 14.52 0.50
C LYS A 97 4.92 15.15 0.83
N ASN A 98 4.82 16.47 0.71
CA ASN A 98 3.58 17.22 0.99
C ASN A 98 2.47 16.92 -0.02
N PHE A 99 2.81 16.50 -1.24
CA PHE A 99 1.83 16.06 -2.23
C PHE A 99 1.24 14.72 -1.82
N ILE A 100 2.10 13.76 -1.48
CA ILE A 100 1.72 12.42 -1.06
C ILE A 100 0.83 12.45 0.19
N LYS A 101 1.19 13.29 1.17
CA LYS A 101 0.45 13.46 2.42
C LYS A 101 -1.00 13.94 2.26
N ARG A 102 -1.40 14.40 1.07
CA ARG A 102 -2.80 14.76 0.78
C ARG A 102 -3.70 13.54 0.57
N TYR A 103 -3.10 12.40 0.19
CA TYR A 103 -3.82 11.18 -0.19
C TYR A 103 -3.59 10.04 0.80
N PHE A 104 -2.44 10.04 1.46
CA PHE A 104 -2.07 9.05 2.48
C PHE A 104 -1.58 9.78 3.71
N ARG A 105 -2.20 9.51 4.87
CA ARG A 105 -1.80 10.15 6.14
C ARG A 105 -0.45 9.63 6.60
N GLU A 106 -0.23 8.32 6.44
CA GLU A 106 0.97 7.64 6.91
C GLU A 106 1.96 7.37 5.78
N LEU A 107 3.24 7.61 6.08
CA LEU A 107 4.38 7.41 5.20
C LEU A 107 5.46 6.62 5.95
N TRP A 108 5.70 5.41 5.49
CA TRP A 108 6.70 4.49 6.01
C TRP A 108 7.92 4.50 5.09
N TYR A 109 9.09 4.31 5.68
CA TYR A 109 10.36 4.21 4.95
C TYR A 109 10.85 2.77 5.07
N ALA A 110 11.06 2.12 3.93
CA ALA A 110 11.66 0.80 3.84
C ALA A 110 12.92 0.88 2.97
N SER A 111 14.01 0.25 3.43
CA SER A 111 15.27 0.17 2.69
C SER A 111 15.70 -1.29 2.73
N CYS A 112 15.60 -2.00 1.61
CA CYS A 112 16.07 -3.40 1.52
C CYS A 112 17.53 -3.51 1.06
N SER A 113 18.20 -2.40 0.72
CA SER A 113 19.65 -2.37 0.41
C SER A 113 20.22 -0.96 0.60
N GLU A 114 21.54 -0.82 0.56
CA GLU A 114 22.25 0.47 0.71
C GLU A 114 21.95 1.52 -0.38
N LYS A 115 21.22 1.16 -1.45
CA LYS A 115 21.16 2.00 -2.66
C LYS A 115 19.79 2.56 -3.05
N GLU A 116 18.67 2.00 -2.62
CA GLU A 116 17.35 2.55 -2.98
C GLU A 116 16.39 2.50 -1.79
N ASN A 117 15.79 3.67 -1.50
CA ASN A 117 14.81 3.82 -0.43
C ASN A 117 13.42 3.78 -1.06
N GLU A 118 12.56 2.93 -0.51
CA GLU A 118 11.15 2.83 -0.87
C GLU A 118 10.27 3.47 0.21
N TYR A 119 9.18 4.06 -0.23
CA TYR A 119 8.10 4.54 0.63
C TYR A 119 6.95 3.56 0.56
N PHE A 120 6.41 3.18 1.71
CA PHE A 120 5.13 2.51 1.79
C PHE A 120 4.11 3.51 2.34
N LEU A 121 2.97 3.61 1.69
CA LEU A 121 1.89 4.54 2.05
C LEU A 121 0.68 3.75 2.53
N THR A 122 -0.03 4.25 3.53
CA THR A 122 -1.27 3.64 4.03
C THR A 122 -2.23 4.70 4.55
N ASP A 123 -3.52 4.35 4.64
CA ASP A 123 -4.59 5.23 5.11
C ASP A 123 -4.91 4.98 6.59
N ASP A 124 -5.36 6.00 7.30
CA ASP A 124 -5.54 6.02 8.78
C ASP A 124 -7.01 5.83 9.22
N ASN A 125 -7.95 5.78 8.27
CA ASN A 125 -9.37 5.55 8.59
C ASN A 125 -9.67 4.13 9.08
N VAL A 126 -8.65 3.28 9.23
CA VAL A 126 -8.77 1.87 9.62
C VAL A 126 -7.56 1.49 10.45
N PRO A 127 -7.70 0.79 11.60
CA PRO A 127 -6.62 0.54 12.53
C PRO A 127 -5.37 -0.02 11.85
N ALA A 128 -4.33 0.81 11.77
CA ALA A 128 -3.06 0.44 11.17
C ALA A 128 -2.32 -0.57 12.05
N PHE A 129 -1.77 -1.59 11.41
CA PHE A 129 -0.89 -2.56 12.04
C PHE A 129 0.56 -2.08 11.87
N ARG A 130 1.22 -1.71 12.97
CA ARG A 130 2.66 -1.42 12.96
C ARG A 130 3.43 -2.73 13.03
N ALA A 131 4.21 -3.05 12.01
CA ALA A 131 5.18 -4.13 12.04
C ALA A 131 6.59 -3.54 12.14
N VAL A 132 7.38 -3.98 13.12
CA VAL A 132 8.80 -3.63 13.22
C VAL A 132 9.59 -4.65 12.42
N VAL A 133 10.12 -4.29 11.26
CA VAL A 133 10.95 -5.21 10.47
C VAL A 133 12.41 -5.08 10.92
N GLN A 134 13.02 -6.19 11.32
CA GLN A 134 14.45 -6.26 11.60
C GLN A 134 15.15 -6.96 10.43
N LEU A 135 16.12 -6.29 9.84
CA LEU A 135 17.02 -6.86 8.85
C LEU A 135 18.27 -7.33 9.59
N THR A 136 18.52 -8.64 9.58
CA THR A 136 19.76 -9.20 10.14
C THR A 136 20.90 -9.06 9.14
N PRO A 137 22.08 -8.52 9.53
CA PRO A 137 23.18 -8.26 8.61
C PRO A 137 23.78 -9.49 7.92
N GLU A 138 23.55 -10.67 8.50
CA GLU A 138 24.25 -11.90 8.09
C GLU A 138 23.56 -12.65 6.93
N ASP A 139 22.32 -12.27 6.60
CA ASP A 139 21.62 -12.77 5.42
C ASP A 139 20.65 -11.68 4.94
N GLU A 140 21.01 -10.95 3.88
CA GLU A 140 20.15 -10.01 3.12
C GLU A 140 18.85 -10.65 2.55
N LYS A 141 18.53 -11.88 2.97
CA LYS A 141 17.40 -12.68 2.51
C LYS A 141 16.35 -12.95 3.59
N ILE A 142 16.58 -12.54 4.84
CA ILE A 142 15.65 -12.81 5.94
C ILE A 142 15.07 -11.48 6.45
N MET A 143 13.87 -11.15 5.97
CA MET A 143 13.02 -10.16 6.62
C MET A 143 12.39 -10.79 7.87
N LEU A 144 12.84 -10.38 9.06
CA LEU A 144 12.14 -10.72 10.28
C LEU A 144 11.05 -9.68 10.51
N LEU A 145 9.81 -10.05 10.17
CA LEU A 145 8.64 -9.29 10.55
C LEU A 145 8.46 -9.42 12.06
N GLY A 146 8.86 -8.38 12.80
CA GLY A 146 8.71 -8.29 14.25
C GLY A 146 7.25 -8.15 14.66
N LYS A 147 7.02 -7.80 15.93
CA LYS A 147 5.66 -7.72 16.49
C LYS A 147 4.77 -6.81 15.65
N ILE A 148 3.73 -7.39 15.07
CA ILE A 148 2.60 -6.66 14.51
C ILE A 148 1.76 -6.15 15.68
N GLN A 149 1.67 -4.84 15.85
CA GLN A 149 0.85 -4.21 16.88
C GLN A 149 -0.28 -3.42 16.20
N ARG A 150 -1.51 -3.68 16.62
CA ARG A 150 -2.65 -2.83 16.28
C ARG A 150 -2.45 -1.50 17.01
N LEU A 151 -2.41 -0.39 16.27
CA LEU A 151 -2.51 0.91 16.91
C LEU A 151 -3.94 1.05 17.45
N ASN A 152 -4.06 1.23 18.76
CA ASN A 152 -5.33 1.61 19.36
C ASN A 152 -5.69 3.00 18.85
N SER A 153 -6.94 3.22 18.47
CA SER A 153 -7.48 4.50 17.98
C SER A 153 -7.46 5.63 19.03
N GLU A 154 -6.96 5.35 20.22
CA GLU A 154 -6.82 6.28 21.34
C GLU A 154 -5.36 6.25 21.78
N ASN A 155 -4.55 7.15 21.20
CA ASN A 155 -3.37 7.76 21.81
C ASN A 155 -2.82 8.83 20.85
N GLU A 156 -3.62 9.87 20.60
CA GLU A 156 -3.04 11.20 20.38
C GLU A 156 -2.55 11.70 21.74
N SER A 157 -1.35 11.28 22.16
CA SER A 157 -0.60 11.91 23.24
C SER A 157 0.84 11.43 23.19
N GLU A 158 1.74 12.42 23.05
CA GLU A 158 3.21 12.33 23.19
C GLU A 158 3.93 11.81 21.93
N VAL A 159 4.86 12.54 21.30
CA VAL A 159 5.91 13.39 21.86
C VAL A 159 6.25 14.53 20.87
N GLN A 160 6.50 15.70 21.46
CA GLN A 160 7.00 16.95 20.87
C GLN A 160 8.40 16.85 20.24
#